data_AF-A0A506X2H4-F1
#
_entry.id   AF-A0A506X2H4-F1
#
_cell.length_a   1.000
_cell.length_b   1.000
_cell.length_c   1.000
_cell.angle_alpha   90.00
_cell.angle_beta   90.00
_cell.angle_gamma   90.00
#
_symmetry.space_group_name_H-M   'P 1'
#
loop_
_entity.id
_entity.type
_entity.pdbx_description
1 polymer ?
#
loop_
_entity_poly.entity_id
_entity_poly.type
_entity_poly.pdbx_seq_one_letter_code
_entity_poly.pdbx_strand_id
1 'polypeptide(L)' 'AVPNDPSDPVDLDAARRLDALWNRAYLEPILLGAYPADFLEDVSAHRFDELVHDGDLQTIHQPIDFLGVNHYHDD' A
#
# COMPACT_ATOMS: atom_id res chain seq x y z
N ALA A 1 7.06 -3.04 -7.29
CA ALA A 1 7.10 -2.94 -8.76
C ALA A 1 8.42 -2.33 -9.20
N VAL A 2 9.02 -2.90 -10.25
CA VAL A 2 10.22 -2.36 -10.87
C VAL A 2 9.78 -1.57 -12.12
N PRO A 3 10.16 -0.29 -12.27
CA PRO A 3 9.86 0.45 -13.50
C PRO A 3 10.61 -0.17 -14.67
N ASN A 4 9.96 -0.27 -15.83
CA ASN A 4 10.61 -0.81 -17.03
C ASN A 4 11.76 0.10 -17.51
N ASP A 5 11.55 1.43 -17.55
CA ASP A 5 12.62 2.42 -17.66
C ASP A 5 12.70 3.25 -16.36
N PRO A 6 13.79 3.15 -15.57
CA PRO A 6 13.94 3.88 -14.31
C PRO A 6 14.18 5.39 -14.50
N SER A 7 14.33 5.86 -15.75
CA SER A 7 14.44 7.28 -16.08
C SER A 7 13.15 7.87 -16.66
N ASP A 8 12.16 7.03 -17.02
CA ASP A 8 10.87 7.50 -17.50
C ASP A 8 9.93 7.81 -16.31
N PRO A 9 9.50 9.08 -16.14
CA PRO A 9 8.59 9.44 -15.07
C PRO A 9 7.24 8.72 -15.12
N VAL A 10 6.80 8.24 -16.29
CA VAL A 10 5.56 7.47 -16.45
C VAL A 10 5.71 6.07 -15.87
N ASP A 11 6.82 5.38 -16.18
CA ASP A 11 7.11 4.05 -15.63
C ASP A 11 7.34 4.12 -14.12
N LEU A 12 7.94 5.22 -13.63
CA LEU A 12 8.12 5.46 -12.20
C LEU A 12 6.77 5.64 -11.46
N ASP A 13 5.83 6.42 -11.99
CA ASP A 13 4.50 6.56 -11.37
C ASP A 13 3.70 5.27 -11.43
N ALA A 14 3.77 4.52 -12.54
CA ALA A 14 3.14 3.21 -12.65
C ALA A 14 3.68 2.22 -11.60
N ALA A 15 5.00 2.15 -11.44
CA ALA A 15 5.64 1.33 -10.43
C ALA A 15 5.26 1.77 -9.00
N ARG A 16 5.23 3.08 -8.74
CA ARG A 16 4.79 3.64 -7.45
C ARG A 16 3.36 3.23 -7.10
N ARG A 17 2.42 3.35 -8.05
CA ARG A 17 1.00 2.97 -7.87
C ARG A 17 0.85 1.47 -7.57
N LEU A 18 1.54 0.62 -8.32
CA LEU A 18 1.53 -0.83 -8.10
C LEU A 18 2.11 -1.19 -6.73
N ASP A 19 3.22 -0.57 -6.33
CA ASP A 19 3.79 -0.78 -5.00
C ASP A 19 2.83 -0.30 -3.88
N ALA A 20 2.19 0.86 -4.07
CA ALA A 20 1.18 1.39 -3.15
C ALA A 20 0.02 0.40 -2.96
N LEU A 21 -0.53 -0.12 -4.06
CA LEU A 21 -1.70 -0.99 -4.07
C LEU A 21 -1.38 -2.43 -3.60
N TRP A 22 -0.29 -3.01 -4.10
CA TRP A 22 0.00 -4.43 -3.91
C TRP A 22 0.73 -4.71 -2.59
N ASN A 23 1.59 -3.79 -2.15
CA ASN A 23 2.43 -3.98 -0.97
C ASN A 23 1.96 -3.09 0.18
N ARG A 24 2.05 -1.77 -0.01
CA ARG A 24 1.96 -0.81 1.10
C ARG A 24 0.55 -0.65 1.67
N ALA A 25 -0.49 -0.81 0.85
CA ALA A 25 -1.88 -0.79 1.30
C ALA A 25 -2.22 -1.89 2.33
N TYR A 26 -1.44 -2.97 2.37
CA TYR A 26 -1.56 -4.04 3.37
C TYR A 26 -0.54 -3.88 4.50
N LEU A 27 0.72 -3.61 4.15
CA LEU A 27 1.82 -3.59 5.10
C LEU A 27 1.77 -2.39 6.05
N GLU A 28 1.48 -1.18 5.55
CA GLU A 28 1.52 0.02 6.38
C GLU A 28 0.43 0.05 7.45
N PRO A 29 -0.83 -0.37 7.20
CA PRO A 29 -1.82 -0.47 8.28
C PRO A 29 -1.41 -1.43 9.39
N ILE A 30 -0.78 -2.55 9.02
CA ILE A 30 -0.34 -3.58 9.98
C ILE A 30 0.90 -3.13 10.77
N LEU A 31 1.88 -2.52 10.10
CA LEU A 31 3.21 -2.25 10.68
C LEU A 31 3.39 -0.82 11.18
N LEU A 32 2.65 0.14 10.62
CA LEU A 32 2.75 1.57 10.91
C LEU A 32 1.45 2.16 11.44
N GLY A 33 0.33 1.44 11.34
CA GLY A 33 -0.99 1.92 11.75
C GLY A 33 -1.53 3.07 10.89
N ALA A 34 -1.14 3.13 9.61
CA ALA A 34 -1.62 4.12 8.67
C ALA A 34 -1.73 3.53 7.26
N TYR A 35 -2.70 4.01 6.47
CA TYR A 35 -2.67 3.81 5.03
C TYR A 35 -1.69 4.79 4.38
N PRO A 36 -1.01 4.40 3.29
CA PRO A 36 -0.13 5.32 2.58
C PRO A 36 -0.94 6.48 1.98
N ALA A 37 -0.44 7.71 2.12
CA ALA A 37 -1.17 8.90 1.64
C ALA A 37 -1.36 8.90 0.11
N ASP A 38 -0.34 8.46 -0.62
CA ASP A 38 -0.38 8.37 -2.08
C ASP A 38 -1.32 7.27 -2.57
N PHE A 39 -1.44 6.16 -1.81
CA PHE A 39 -2.48 5.15 -2.05
C PHE A 39 -3.88 5.75 -1.92
N LEU A 40 -4.16 6.48 -0.84
CA LEU A 40 -5.48 7.10 -0.60
C LEU A 40 -5.85 8.11 -1.70
N GLU A 41 -4.86 8.88 -2.18
CA GLU A 41 -5.05 9.79 -3.32
C GLU A 41 -5.40 9.02 -4.60
N ASP A 42 -4.64 7.97 -4.92
CA ASP A 42 -4.82 7.14 -6.12
C ASP A 42 -6.19 6.45 -6.15
N VAL A 43 -6.75 6.06 -5.00
CA VAL A 43 -8.05 5.38 -4.90
C VAL A 43 -9.20 6.30 -4.51
N SER A 44 -9.00 7.62 -4.45
CA SER A 44 -10.00 8.59 -4.00
C SER A 44 -11.36 8.48 -4.73
N ALA A 45 -11.35 8.15 -6.02
CA ALA A 45 -12.57 7.94 -6.81
C ALA A 45 -13.46 6.78 -6.28
N HIS A 46 -12.88 5.88 -5.49
CA HIS A 46 -13.57 4.75 -4.85
C HIS A 46 -14.03 5.07 -3.42
N ARG A 47 -13.77 6.28 -2.90
CA ARG A 47 -14.18 6.73 -1.55
C ARG A 47 -13.72 5.76 -0.46
N PHE A 48 -12.51 5.23 -0.60
CA PHE A 48 -11.96 4.23 0.31
C PHE A 48 -11.82 4.78 1.73
N ASP A 49 -11.45 6.04 1.86
CA ASP A 49 -11.33 6.77 3.12
C ASP A 49 -12.62 6.77 3.94
N GLU A 50 -13.78 6.77 3.28
CA GLU A 50 -15.09 6.69 3.97
C GLU A 50 -15.39 5.31 4.57
N LEU A 51 -14.64 4.28 4.17
CA LEU A 51 -14.77 2.93 4.71
C LEU A 51 -13.91 2.73 5.97
N VAL A 52 -12.97 3.64 6.25
CA VAL A 52 -12.08 3.57 7.41
C VAL A 52 -12.73 4.32 8.56
N HIS A 53 -13.10 3.59 9.61
CA HIS A 53 -13.74 4.17 10.79
C HIS A 53 -12.73 4.45 11.91
N ASP A 54 -13.15 5.33 12.82
CA ASP A 54 -12.40 5.61 14.05
C ASP A 54 -12.14 4.30 14.83
N GLY A 55 -10.86 4.01 15.07
CA GLY A 55 -10.41 2.81 15.79
C GLY A 55 -10.02 1.62 14.91
N ASP A 56 -10.29 1.64 13.61
CA ASP A 56 -9.92 0.53 12.71
C ASP A 56 -8.41 0.36 12.64
N LEU A 57 -7.66 1.43 12.37
CA LEU A 57 -6.20 1.37 12.30
C LEU A 57 -5.54 1.02 13.64
N GLN A 58 -6.18 1.36 14.77
CA GLN A 58 -5.72 0.93 16.09
C GLN A 58 -5.95 -0.58 16.28
N THR A 59 -7.09 -1.09 15.79
CA THR A 59 -7.41 -2.52 15.83
C THR A 59 -6.52 -3.34 14.90
N ILE A 60 -6.17 -2.81 13.73
CA ILE A 60 -5.29 -3.45 12.74
C ILE A 60 -3.83 -3.45 13.23
N HIS A 61 -3.35 -2.34 13.80
CA HIS A 61 -1.96 -2.15 14.23
C HIS A 61 -1.68 -2.78 15.60
N GLN A 62 -1.73 -4.10 15.65
CA GLN A 62 -1.32 -4.87 16.82
C GLN A 62 0.05 -5.52 16.59
N PRO A 63 0.86 -5.74 17.65
CA PRO A 63 2.12 -6.45 17.53
C PRO A 63 1.94 -7.82 16.89
N ILE A 64 2.79 -8.14 15.91
CA ILE A 64 2.87 -9.46 15.28
C ILE A 64 4.23 -10.09 15.60
N ASP A 65 4.23 -11.39 15.83
CA ASP A 65 5.47 -12.14 16.12
C ASP A 65 6.23 -12.54 14.84
N PHE A 66 5.52 -12.60 13.71
CA PHE A 66 6.08 -12.94 12.41
C PHE A 66 5.29 -12.29 11.26
N LEU A 67 5.95 -12.05 10.13
CA LEU A 67 5.33 -11.66 8.88
C LEU A 67 5.56 -12.76 7.83
N GLY A 68 4.50 -13.42 7.40
CA GLY A 68 4.57 -14.40 6.32
C GLY A 68 4.66 -13.71 4.96
N VAL A 69 5.66 -14.05 4.17
CA VAL A 69 5.84 -13.48 2.82
C VAL A 69 5.55 -14.56 1.78
N ASN A 70 4.54 -14.32 0.96
CA ASN A 70 4.23 -15.12 -0.21
C ASN A 70 4.80 -14.43 -1.45
N HIS A 71 5.76 -15.05 -2.13
CA HIS A 71 6.40 -14.50 -3.32
C HIS A 71 6.69 -15.61 -4.32
N TYR A 72 6.41 -15.36 -5.60
CA TYR A 72 6.58 -16.32 -6.69
C TYR A 72 7.41 -15.73 -7.82
N HIS A 73 7.14 -14.48 -8.19
CA HIS A 73 7.92 -13.64 -9.09
C HIS A 73 7.58 -12.17 -8.80
N ASP A 74 8.42 -11.26 -9.26
CA ASP A 74 8.11 -9.84 -9.36
C ASP A 74 7.36 -9.51 -10.66
N ASP A 75 6.97 -8.24 -10.80
CA ASP A 75 6.28 -7.70 -11.97
C ASP A 75 7.17 -7.75 -13.23
#